data_AF-A0A1X1QPK4-F1
#
_entry.id   AF-A0A1X1QPK4-F1
#
_cell.length_a   1.000
_cell.length_b   1.000
_cell.length_c   1.000
_cell.angle_alpha   90.00
_cell.angle_beta   90.00
_cell.angle_gamma   90.00
#
_symmetry.space_group_name_H-M   'P 1'
#
loop_
_entity.id
_entity.type
_entity.pdbx_description
1 polymer ?
#
loop_
_entity_poly.entity_id
_entity_poly.type
_entity_poly.pdbx_seq_one_letter_code
_entity_poly.pdbx_strand_id
1 'polypeptide(L)'
;MEQEVTVVDNEKIASFYKKAKSLIPNLQKSFEDIVGFHNRMIKEKIIYITKELPDLDSKLKGLQNKSSALLNDEKNYSEKLKKSNTIDDLQEISSKLHTLHEAKGAVEEKKRILQDSASKLKNITRELGVINQKISEKGALIEERIANFNLYFTEMSNQLYAEKFILSSNKTDKGYLLDISSIAGNLGTGKKKGQIAAFDLAYIQFADNNGIHIPHFILHDQIENIHDNQISQLLTEMVANINCQYIVPVLQDKLPESIDIEKYKILSLSQQNKLFKVEG
;
A
#
# COMPACT_ATOMS: atom_id res chain seq x y z
N MET A 1 -42.99 34.74 70.49
CA MET A 1 -42.14 35.16 69.35
C MET A 1 -41.97 36.68 69.26
N GLU A 2 -42.98 37.52 68.99
CA GLU A 2 -42.78 38.99 68.92
C GLU A 2 -42.21 39.60 70.22
N GLN A 3 -42.73 39.20 71.39
CA GLN A 3 -42.26 39.71 72.68
C GLN A 3 -40.83 39.27 73.03
N GLU A 4 -40.42 38.05 72.66
CA GLU A 4 -39.05 37.55 72.93
C GLU A 4 -38.00 38.26 72.05
N VAL A 5 -38.32 38.56 70.79
CA VAL A 5 -37.43 39.29 69.88
C VAL A 5 -37.19 40.71 70.37
N THR A 6 -38.23 41.41 70.85
CA THR A 6 -38.10 42.78 71.38
C THR A 6 -37.26 42.88 72.65
N VAL A 7 -37.26 41.85 73.51
CA VAL A 7 -36.48 41.85 74.77
C VAL A 7 -35.00 41.64 74.49
N VAL A 8 -34.65 40.69 73.63
CA VAL A 8 -33.24 40.37 73.29
C VAL A 8 -32.56 41.49 72.49
N ASP A 9 -33.29 42.20 71.63
CA ASP A 9 -32.72 43.32 70.87
C ASP A 9 -32.50 44.57 71.73
N ASN A 10 -33.32 44.82 72.75
CA ASN A 10 -33.14 45.97 73.63
C ASN A 10 -31.82 45.91 74.42
N GLU A 11 -31.39 44.73 74.86
CA GLU A 11 -30.09 44.55 75.52
C GLU A 11 -28.91 44.82 74.57
N LYS A 12 -29.02 44.38 73.31
CA LYS A 12 -28.01 44.63 72.28
C LYS A 12 -27.96 46.10 71.88
N ILE A 13 -29.11 46.74 71.71
CA ILE A 13 -29.21 48.18 71.42
C ILE A 13 -28.64 48.97 72.60
N ALA A 14 -28.86 48.53 73.85
CA ALA A 14 -28.32 49.18 75.05
C ALA A 14 -26.80 49.08 75.12
N SER A 15 -26.25 47.89 74.84
CA SER A 15 -24.80 47.66 74.74
C SER A 15 -24.17 48.52 73.64
N PHE A 16 -24.81 48.58 72.46
CA PHE A 16 -24.36 49.38 71.33
C PHE A 16 -24.39 50.89 71.64
N TYR A 17 -25.49 51.38 72.23
CA TYR A 17 -25.63 52.78 72.62
C TYR A 17 -24.61 53.18 73.70
N LYS A 18 -24.36 52.32 74.70
CA LYS A 18 -23.32 52.55 75.72
C LYS A 18 -21.92 52.63 75.09
N LYS A 19 -21.59 51.75 74.14
CA LYS A 19 -20.32 51.80 73.40
C LYS A 19 -20.20 53.07 72.56
N ALA A 20 -21.26 53.44 71.85
CA ALA A 20 -21.30 54.67 71.06
C ALA A 20 -21.12 55.92 71.94
N LYS A 21 -21.73 55.95 73.14
CA LYS A 21 -21.61 57.06 74.10
C LYS A 21 -20.23 57.15 74.74
N SER A 22 -19.55 56.02 74.89
CA SER A 22 -18.14 55.99 75.33
C SER A 22 -17.21 56.63 74.28
N LEU A 23 -17.49 56.43 72.99
CA LEU A 23 -16.69 56.96 71.88
C LEU A 23 -17.05 58.40 71.50
N ILE A 24 -18.31 58.79 71.68
CA ILE A 24 -18.86 60.11 71.33
C ILE A 24 -19.67 60.61 72.53
N PRO A 25 -19.07 61.42 73.43
CA PRO A 25 -19.71 61.84 74.67
C PRO A 25 -20.99 62.66 74.46
N ASN A 26 -21.10 63.38 73.34
CA ASN A 26 -22.24 64.23 72.97
C ASN A 26 -23.11 63.59 71.88
N LEU A 27 -23.78 62.48 72.21
CA LEU A 27 -24.81 61.91 71.35
C LEU A 27 -26.08 62.78 71.35
N GLN A 28 -26.53 63.19 70.16
CA GLN A 28 -27.69 64.05 69.98
C GLN A 28 -29.05 63.32 70.13
N LYS A 29 -29.06 61.98 70.09
CA LYS A 29 -30.28 61.16 70.13
C LYS A 29 -30.25 60.25 71.34
N SER A 30 -31.41 60.10 72.00
CA SER A 30 -31.50 59.30 73.21
C SER A 30 -31.51 57.80 72.89
N PHE A 31 -31.32 56.97 73.91
CA PHE A 31 -31.43 55.52 73.77
C PHE A 31 -32.84 55.12 73.30
N GLU A 32 -33.84 55.79 73.87
CA GLU A 32 -35.26 55.60 73.58
C GLU A 32 -35.59 55.93 72.12
N ASP A 33 -34.94 56.94 71.52
CA ASP A 33 -35.10 57.26 70.10
C ASP A 33 -34.63 56.11 69.18
N ILE A 34 -33.52 55.44 69.53
CA ILE A 34 -32.96 54.33 68.76
C ILE A 34 -33.82 53.08 68.91
N VAL A 35 -34.25 52.77 70.14
CA VAL A 35 -35.20 51.67 70.40
C VAL A 35 -36.50 51.92 69.64
N GLY A 36 -37.00 53.16 69.64
CA GLY A 36 -38.18 53.55 68.87
C GLY A 36 -38.01 53.38 67.36
N PHE A 37 -36.84 53.69 66.81
CA PHE A 37 -36.53 53.49 65.39
C PHE A 37 -36.43 51.99 65.03
N HIS A 38 -35.74 51.20 65.85
CA HIS A 38 -35.62 49.74 65.64
C HIS A 38 -36.99 49.07 65.65
N ASN A 39 -37.82 49.37 66.64
CA ASN A 39 -39.16 48.80 66.75
C ASN A 39 -40.05 49.21 65.56
N ARG A 40 -39.94 50.45 65.07
CA ARG A 40 -40.62 50.88 63.82
C ARG A 40 -40.13 50.08 62.62
N MET A 41 -38.82 49.89 62.46
CA MET A 41 -38.25 49.10 61.37
C MET A 41 -38.71 47.63 61.40
N ILE A 42 -38.75 47.01 62.59
CA ILE A 42 -39.25 45.62 62.75
C ILE A 42 -40.73 45.54 62.35
N LYS A 43 -41.55 46.49 62.79
CA LYS A 43 -42.97 46.54 62.43
C LYS A 43 -43.18 46.66 60.92
N GLU A 44 -42.43 47.53 60.24
CA GLU A 44 -42.49 47.65 58.78
C GLU A 44 -42.02 46.38 58.06
N LYS A 45 -40.99 45.69 58.57
CA LYS A 45 -40.56 44.39 58.03
C LYS A 45 -41.64 43.32 58.17
N ILE A 46 -42.33 43.26 59.30
CA ILE A 46 -43.45 42.33 59.52
C ILE A 46 -44.57 42.65 58.53
N ILE A 47 -44.97 43.92 58.40
CA ILE A 47 -46.02 44.35 57.44
C ILE A 47 -45.64 43.96 56.01
N TYR A 48 -44.39 44.20 55.60
CA TYR A 48 -43.90 43.84 54.26
C TYR A 48 -43.98 42.33 54.01
N ILE A 49 -43.46 41.51 54.93
CA ILE A 49 -43.45 40.05 54.81
C ILE A 49 -44.87 39.48 54.82
N THR A 50 -45.74 39.96 55.72
CA THR A 50 -47.12 39.49 55.83
C THR A 50 -47.96 39.87 54.62
N LYS A 51 -47.64 40.97 53.93
CA LYS A 51 -48.33 41.39 52.70
C LYS A 51 -48.02 40.50 51.50
N GLU A 52 -46.80 39.96 51.39
CA GLU A 52 -46.38 39.11 50.26
C GLU A 52 -46.78 37.62 50.42
N LEU A 53 -47.04 37.18 51.65
CA LEU A 53 -47.34 35.78 52.00
C LEU A 53 -48.56 35.18 51.27
N PRO A 54 -49.72 35.88 51.18
CA PRO A 54 -50.90 35.36 50.49
C PRO A 54 -50.69 35.11 48.99
N ASP A 55 -49.92 35.99 48.33
CA ASP A 55 -49.62 35.86 46.90
C ASP A 55 -48.69 34.66 46.63
N LEU A 56 -47.73 34.42 47.52
CA LEU A 56 -46.85 33.24 47.48
C LEU A 56 -47.63 31.94 47.68
N ASP A 57 -48.55 31.87 48.66
CA ASP A 57 -49.39 30.70 48.89
C ASP A 57 -50.34 30.42 47.72
N SER A 58 -50.90 31.48 47.12
CA SER A 58 -51.73 31.37 45.92
C SER A 58 -50.94 30.81 44.74
N LYS A 59 -49.72 31.32 44.50
CA LYS A 59 -48.81 30.78 43.47
C LYS A 59 -48.44 29.32 43.72
N LEU A 60 -48.17 28.95 44.98
CA LEU A 60 -47.81 27.59 45.34
C LEU A 60 -48.95 26.61 45.03
N LYS A 61 -50.19 26.96 45.43
CA LYS A 61 -51.39 26.16 45.09
C LYS A 61 -51.61 26.07 43.58
N GLY A 62 -51.40 27.16 42.84
CA GLY A 62 -51.49 27.17 41.39
C GLY A 62 -50.49 26.22 40.72
N LEU A 63 -49.23 26.23 41.18
CA LEU A 63 -48.19 25.34 40.69
C LEU A 63 -48.48 23.88 41.03
N GLN A 64 -48.98 23.60 42.24
CA GLN A 64 -49.38 22.24 42.64
C GLN A 64 -50.49 21.69 41.74
N ASN A 65 -51.53 22.47 41.50
CA ASN A 65 -52.63 22.06 40.61
C ASN A 65 -52.15 21.81 39.18
N LYS A 66 -51.25 22.66 38.67
CA LYS A 66 -50.67 22.48 37.33
C LYS A 66 -49.82 21.21 37.26
N SER A 67 -49.04 20.91 38.29
CA SER A 67 -48.26 19.66 38.38
C SER A 67 -49.17 18.44 38.38
N SER A 68 -50.26 18.46 39.15
CA SER A 68 -51.23 17.36 39.20
C SER A 68 -51.94 17.15 37.86
N ALA A 69 -52.30 18.23 37.17
CA ALA A 69 -52.89 18.14 35.83
C ALA A 69 -51.91 17.51 34.82
N LEU A 70 -50.65 17.97 34.81
CA LEU A 70 -49.61 17.42 33.93
C LEU A 70 -49.33 15.93 34.17
N LEU A 71 -49.30 15.49 35.44
CA LEU A 71 -49.12 14.06 35.77
C LEU A 71 -50.31 13.21 35.29
N ASN A 72 -51.53 13.75 35.34
CA ASN A 72 -52.71 13.04 34.85
C ASN A 72 -52.70 12.93 33.32
N ASP A 73 -52.29 14.00 32.62
CA ASP A 73 -52.09 14.00 31.18
C ASP A 73 -51.01 12.99 30.77
N GLU A 74 -49.86 12.97 31.45
CA GLU A 74 -48.79 11.99 31.23
C GLU A 74 -49.31 10.56 31.35
N LYS A 75 -50.06 10.26 32.42
CA LYS A 75 -50.64 8.93 32.63
C LYS A 75 -51.57 8.54 31.48
N ASN A 76 -52.43 9.47 31.04
CA ASN A 76 -53.39 9.23 29.97
C ASN A 76 -52.70 9.02 28.61
N TYR A 77 -51.65 9.79 28.31
CA TYR A 77 -50.83 9.58 27.11
C TYR A 77 -50.06 8.26 27.16
N SER A 78 -49.50 7.90 28.32
CA SER A 78 -48.74 6.65 28.50
C SER A 78 -49.64 5.42 28.34
N GLU A 79 -50.89 5.47 28.84
CA GLU A 79 -51.87 4.40 28.64
C GLU A 79 -52.33 4.28 27.18
N LYS A 80 -52.48 5.39 26.46
CA LYS A 80 -52.77 5.38 25.02
C LYS A 80 -51.61 4.80 24.21
N LEU A 81 -50.36 5.14 24.57
CA LEU A 81 -49.16 4.57 23.97
C LEU A 81 -49.08 3.06 24.18
N LYS A 82 -49.36 2.56 25.40
CA LYS A 82 -49.31 1.12 25.71
C LYS A 82 -50.40 0.28 25.02
N LYS A 83 -51.56 0.87 24.71
CA LYS A 83 -52.66 0.18 23.99
C LYS A 83 -52.40 0.03 22.49
N SER A 84 -51.38 0.72 21.99
CA SER A 84 -51.01 0.76 20.59
C SER A 84 -49.66 0.05 20.50
N ASN A 85 -49.64 -1.18 19.95
CA ASN A 85 -48.41 -1.95 19.64
C ASN A 85 -47.42 -1.19 18.72
N THR A 86 -47.76 0.04 18.35
CA THR A 86 -47.05 0.92 17.43
C THR A 86 -45.63 1.26 17.88
N ILE A 87 -45.31 1.21 19.19
CA ILE A 87 -43.92 1.39 19.65
C ILE A 87 -43.07 0.17 19.32
N ASP A 88 -43.60 -1.03 19.57
CA ASP A 88 -42.92 -2.28 19.26
C ASP A 88 -42.78 -2.44 17.73
N ASP A 89 -43.83 -2.08 16.97
CA ASP A 89 -43.80 -2.04 15.51
C ASP A 89 -42.75 -1.03 14.99
N LEU A 90 -42.66 0.15 15.60
CA LEU A 90 -41.64 1.17 15.27
C LEU A 90 -40.22 0.67 15.58
N GLN A 91 -40.03 -0.01 16.70
CA GLN A 91 -38.74 -0.63 17.04
C GLN A 91 -38.38 -1.72 16.04
N GLU A 92 -39.33 -2.54 15.62
CA GLU A 92 -39.10 -3.58 14.61
C GLU A 92 -38.74 -2.95 13.25
N ILE A 93 -39.46 -1.92 12.81
CA ILE A 93 -39.16 -1.17 11.59
C ILE A 93 -37.78 -0.52 11.67
N SER A 94 -37.44 0.11 12.81
CA SER A 94 -36.15 0.74 13.02
C SER A 94 -35.00 -0.27 12.96
N SER A 95 -35.18 -1.45 13.57
CA SER A 95 -34.23 -2.55 13.51
C SER A 95 -34.06 -3.10 12.09
N LYS A 96 -35.16 -3.32 11.36
CA LYS A 96 -35.14 -3.70 9.93
C LYS A 96 -34.46 -2.64 9.07
N LEU A 97 -34.68 -1.36 9.35
CA LEU A 97 -34.04 -0.27 8.63
C LEU A 97 -32.52 -0.26 8.89
N HIS A 98 -32.09 -0.48 10.13
CA HIS A 98 -30.68 -0.52 10.48
C HIS A 98 -29.94 -1.67 9.78
N THR A 99 -30.50 -2.88 9.82
CA THR A 99 -29.95 -4.05 9.11
C THR A 99 -29.90 -3.84 7.60
N LEU A 100 -30.92 -3.23 7.00
CA LEU A 100 -30.92 -2.87 5.58
C LEU A 100 -29.85 -1.82 5.25
N HIS A 101 -29.62 -0.84 6.13
CA HIS A 101 -28.56 0.15 5.95
C HIS A 101 -27.17 -0.48 6.02
N GLU A 102 -26.92 -1.39 6.96
CA GLU A 102 -25.68 -2.15 7.04
C GLU A 102 -25.44 -2.99 5.78
N ALA A 103 -26.47 -3.74 5.34
CA ALA A 103 -26.42 -4.53 4.11
C ALA A 103 -26.14 -3.67 2.88
N LYS A 104 -26.79 -2.49 2.78
CA LYS A 104 -26.53 -1.51 1.72
C LYS A 104 -25.07 -1.05 1.74
N GLY A 105 -24.54 -0.67 2.90
CA GLY A 105 -23.14 -0.24 3.03
C GLY A 105 -22.16 -1.33 2.59
N ALA A 106 -22.41 -2.59 2.96
CA ALA A 106 -21.60 -3.73 2.54
C ALA A 106 -21.62 -3.96 1.02
N VAL A 107 -22.77 -3.76 0.37
CA VAL A 107 -22.91 -3.88 -1.09
C VAL A 107 -22.24 -2.68 -1.80
N GLU A 108 -22.39 -1.47 -1.27
CA GLU A 108 -21.73 -0.26 -1.79
C GLU A 108 -20.20 -0.39 -1.73
N GLU A 109 -19.65 -0.95 -0.65
CA GLU A 109 -18.22 -1.20 -0.55
C GLU A 109 -17.73 -2.22 -1.59
N LYS A 110 -18.45 -3.33 -1.76
CA LYS A 110 -18.14 -4.31 -2.82
C LYS A 110 -18.20 -3.68 -4.21
N LYS A 111 -19.18 -2.82 -4.47
CA LYS A 111 -19.31 -2.07 -5.72
C LYS A 111 -18.10 -1.16 -5.94
N ARG A 112 -17.66 -0.42 -4.91
CA ARG A 112 -16.46 0.43 -4.98
C ARG A 112 -15.22 -0.38 -5.36
N ILE A 113 -14.98 -1.50 -4.68
CA ILE A 113 -13.83 -2.39 -4.96
C ILE A 113 -13.88 -2.90 -6.41
N LEU A 114 -15.05 -3.28 -6.91
CA LEU A 114 -15.21 -3.72 -8.29
C LEU A 114 -14.92 -2.60 -9.30
N GLN A 115 -15.40 -1.39 -9.04
CA GLN A 115 -15.14 -0.23 -9.90
C GLN A 115 -13.65 0.14 -9.94
N ASP A 116 -12.98 0.10 -8.80
CA ASP A 116 -11.53 0.33 -8.71
C ASP A 116 -10.76 -0.75 -9.45
N SER A 117 -11.14 -2.02 -9.29
CA SER A 117 -10.51 -3.15 -9.97
C SER A 117 -10.71 -3.08 -11.49
N ALA A 118 -11.91 -2.74 -11.95
CA ALA A 118 -12.19 -2.55 -13.38
C ALA A 118 -11.37 -1.39 -13.97
N SER A 119 -11.22 -0.30 -13.21
CA SER A 119 -10.40 0.86 -13.62
C SER A 119 -8.92 0.49 -13.71
N LYS A 120 -8.40 -0.25 -12.72
CA LYS A 120 -7.02 -0.78 -12.74
C LYS A 120 -6.81 -1.71 -13.93
N LEU A 121 -7.72 -2.65 -14.17
CA LEU A 121 -7.65 -3.57 -15.30
C LEU A 121 -7.59 -2.80 -16.62
N LYS A 122 -8.49 -1.83 -16.81
CA LYS A 122 -8.51 -0.98 -18.00
C LYS A 122 -7.17 -0.25 -18.23
N ASN A 123 -6.56 0.28 -17.16
CA ASN A 123 -5.27 0.95 -17.26
C ASN A 123 -4.14 -0.02 -17.64
N ILE A 124 -4.08 -1.19 -17.01
CA ILE A 124 -3.10 -2.24 -17.32
C ILE A 124 -3.26 -2.71 -18.77
N THR A 125 -4.49 -2.97 -19.22
CA THR A 125 -4.76 -3.36 -20.61
C THR A 125 -4.32 -2.29 -21.61
N ARG A 126 -4.54 -1.01 -21.30
CA ARG A 126 -4.07 0.10 -22.13
C ARG A 126 -2.54 0.14 -22.21
N GLU A 127 -1.86 0.01 -21.08
CA GLU A 127 -0.38 0.00 -21.03
C GLU A 127 0.21 -1.19 -21.80
N LEU A 128 -0.37 -2.39 -21.62
CA LEU A 128 -0.01 -3.57 -22.41
C LEU A 128 -0.22 -3.34 -23.92
N GLY A 129 -1.31 -2.69 -24.31
CA GLY A 129 -1.56 -2.33 -25.70
C GLY A 129 -0.46 -1.46 -26.30
N VAL A 130 -0.02 -0.44 -25.55
CA VAL A 130 1.09 0.45 -25.98
C VAL A 130 2.41 -0.32 -26.11
N ILE A 131 2.72 -1.21 -25.15
CA ILE A 131 3.92 -2.04 -25.21
C ILE A 131 3.88 -2.97 -26.43
N ASN A 132 2.76 -3.65 -26.65
CA ASN A 132 2.59 -4.57 -27.78
C ASN A 132 2.68 -3.86 -29.13
N GLN A 133 2.16 -2.63 -29.22
CA GLN A 133 2.31 -1.80 -30.41
C GLN A 133 3.79 -1.49 -30.68
N LYS A 134 4.53 -1.00 -29.67
CA LYS A 134 5.96 -0.70 -29.81
C LYS A 134 6.78 -1.92 -30.22
N ILE A 135 6.48 -3.10 -29.67
CA ILE A 135 7.12 -4.36 -30.07
C ILE A 135 6.78 -4.68 -31.53
N SER A 136 5.53 -4.51 -31.95
CA SER A 136 5.09 -4.78 -33.32
C SER A 136 5.70 -3.84 -34.35
N GLU A 137 5.90 -2.56 -34.00
CA GLU A 137 6.59 -1.57 -34.84
C GLU A 137 8.05 -1.95 -35.12
N LYS A 138 8.67 -2.77 -34.26
CA LYS A 138 10.03 -3.30 -34.46
C LYS A 138 10.08 -4.60 -35.27
N GLY A 139 8.94 -5.14 -35.70
CA GLY A 139 8.89 -6.43 -36.41
C GLY A 139 9.74 -6.48 -37.67
N ALA A 140 9.61 -5.46 -38.54
CA ALA A 140 10.42 -5.39 -39.77
C ALA A 140 11.93 -5.30 -39.46
N LEU A 141 12.31 -4.55 -38.41
CA LEU A 141 13.70 -4.46 -37.97
C LEU A 141 14.21 -5.81 -37.43
N ILE A 142 13.38 -6.56 -36.69
CA ILE A 142 13.75 -7.89 -36.20
C ILE A 142 13.99 -8.84 -37.37
N GLU A 143 13.09 -8.87 -38.36
CA GLU A 143 13.25 -9.70 -39.55
C GLU A 143 14.50 -9.32 -40.35
N GLU A 144 14.76 -8.03 -40.53
CA GLU A 144 15.98 -7.53 -41.18
C GLU A 144 17.25 -7.96 -40.44
N ARG A 145 17.27 -7.83 -39.10
CA ARG A 145 18.44 -8.20 -38.28
C ARG A 145 18.65 -9.70 -38.27
N ILE A 146 17.59 -10.50 -38.25
CA ILE A 146 17.67 -11.96 -38.36
C ILE A 146 18.20 -12.36 -39.73
N ALA A 147 17.74 -11.73 -40.81
CA ALA A 147 18.25 -11.99 -42.15
C ALA A 147 19.75 -11.66 -42.24
N ASN A 148 20.19 -10.52 -41.69
CA ASN A 148 21.60 -10.15 -41.65
C ASN A 148 22.43 -11.10 -40.78
N PHE A 149 21.93 -11.51 -39.61
CA PHE A 149 22.58 -12.50 -38.75
C PHE A 149 22.75 -13.85 -39.46
N ASN A 150 21.72 -14.30 -40.18
CA ASN A 150 21.75 -15.58 -40.88
C ASN A 150 22.80 -15.63 -42.01
N LEU A 151 23.27 -14.49 -42.55
CA LEU A 151 24.39 -14.48 -43.48
C LEU A 151 25.64 -15.13 -42.87
N TYR A 152 25.92 -14.81 -41.60
CA TYR A 152 27.07 -15.35 -40.86
C TYR A 152 26.75 -16.72 -40.26
N PHE A 153 25.59 -16.86 -39.62
CA PHE A 153 25.25 -18.09 -38.89
C PHE A 153 25.08 -19.31 -39.82
N THR A 154 24.51 -19.12 -41.01
CA THR A 154 24.38 -20.18 -42.00
C THR A 154 25.74 -20.58 -42.58
N GLU A 155 26.66 -19.64 -42.77
CA GLU A 155 28.02 -19.95 -43.22
C GLU A 155 28.80 -20.74 -42.18
N MET A 156 28.80 -20.27 -40.93
CA MET A 156 29.50 -20.94 -39.83
C MET A 156 28.96 -22.34 -39.55
N SER A 157 27.64 -22.49 -39.48
CA SER A 157 27.03 -23.81 -39.28
C SER A 157 27.38 -24.79 -40.41
N ASN A 158 27.43 -24.30 -41.66
CA ASN A 158 27.80 -25.11 -42.81
C ASN A 158 29.28 -25.52 -42.77
N GLN A 159 30.19 -24.61 -42.39
CA GLN A 159 31.60 -24.94 -42.23
C GLN A 159 31.84 -25.97 -41.11
N LEU A 160 31.09 -25.87 -40.02
CA LEU A 160 31.21 -26.79 -38.88
C LEU A 160 30.58 -28.13 -39.29
N TYR A 161 29.26 -28.18 -39.44
CA TYR A 161 28.52 -29.44 -39.52
C TYR A 161 28.16 -29.91 -40.94
N ALA A 162 28.65 -29.23 -41.99
CA ALA A 162 28.15 -29.40 -43.37
C ALA A 162 26.62 -29.26 -43.46
N GLU A 163 26.04 -28.48 -42.55
CA GLU A 163 24.61 -28.32 -42.35
C GLU A 163 24.29 -26.85 -42.10
N LYS A 164 23.31 -26.32 -42.82
CA LYS A 164 22.93 -24.91 -42.75
C LYS A 164 21.88 -24.71 -41.66
N PHE A 165 22.27 -24.03 -40.59
CA PHE A 165 21.36 -23.58 -39.54
C PHE A 165 20.83 -22.18 -39.85
N ILE A 166 19.58 -21.95 -39.45
CA ILE A 166 18.88 -20.69 -39.64
C ILE A 166 18.21 -20.30 -38.33
N LEU A 167 18.36 -19.04 -37.95
CA LEU A 167 17.58 -18.39 -36.92
C LEU A 167 16.29 -17.85 -37.53
N SER A 168 15.16 -18.12 -36.89
CA SER A 168 13.84 -17.62 -37.31
C SER A 168 13.12 -16.99 -36.13
N SER A 169 12.19 -16.09 -36.40
CA SER A 169 11.34 -15.49 -35.37
C SER A 169 9.87 -15.81 -35.58
N ASN A 170 9.20 -16.28 -34.54
CA ASN A 170 7.77 -16.49 -34.49
C ASN A 170 7.14 -15.47 -33.53
N LYS A 171 6.21 -14.67 -34.03
CA LYS A 171 5.45 -13.73 -33.20
C LYS A 171 4.34 -14.48 -32.45
N THR A 172 4.35 -14.38 -31.13
CA THR A 172 3.34 -14.95 -30.23
C THR A 172 2.66 -13.85 -29.43
N ASP A 173 1.59 -14.20 -28.71
CA ASP A 173 0.91 -13.30 -27.77
C ASP A 173 1.82 -12.78 -26.64
N LYS A 174 2.97 -13.42 -26.43
CA LYS A 174 3.97 -13.06 -25.41
C LYS A 174 5.19 -12.32 -25.99
N GLY A 175 5.22 -12.08 -27.30
CA GLY A 175 6.35 -11.45 -28.00
C GLY A 175 7.00 -12.37 -29.04
N TYR A 176 8.22 -12.03 -29.42
CA TYR A 176 8.99 -12.78 -30.42
C TYR A 176 9.70 -13.96 -29.78
N LEU A 177 9.43 -15.15 -30.30
CA LEU A 177 10.15 -16.37 -29.96
C LEU A 177 11.15 -16.65 -31.07
N LEU A 178 12.42 -16.87 -30.71
CA LEU A 178 13.48 -17.17 -31.65
C LEU A 178 13.76 -18.67 -31.66
N ASP A 179 13.72 -19.25 -32.85
CA ASP A 179 13.93 -20.68 -33.07
C ASP A 179 15.10 -20.90 -34.02
N ILE A 180 15.96 -21.86 -33.67
CA ILE A 180 17.03 -22.36 -34.53
C ILE A 180 16.58 -23.67 -35.15
N SER A 181 16.61 -23.74 -36.48
CA SER A 181 16.30 -24.94 -37.25
C SER A 181 17.40 -25.24 -38.27
N SER A 182 17.40 -26.46 -38.80
CA SER A 182 18.20 -26.82 -39.95
C SER A 182 17.34 -26.85 -41.20
N ILE A 183 17.93 -26.46 -42.34
CA ILE A 183 17.28 -26.58 -43.66
C ILE A 183 16.93 -28.04 -43.97
N ALA A 184 17.67 -29.02 -43.42
CA ALA A 184 17.47 -30.45 -43.66
C ALA A 184 16.50 -31.13 -42.67
N GLY A 185 15.96 -30.41 -41.67
CA GLY A 185 14.98 -30.94 -40.71
C GLY A 185 15.34 -30.71 -39.24
N ASN A 186 14.82 -31.58 -38.36
CA ASN A 186 15.00 -31.43 -36.90
C ASN A 186 16.43 -31.79 -36.47
N LEU A 187 17.02 -30.90 -35.68
CA LEU A 187 18.38 -31.01 -35.18
C LEU A 187 18.50 -32.10 -34.11
N GLY A 188 19.47 -33.00 -34.28
CA GLY A 188 19.85 -33.98 -33.25
C GLY A 188 20.46 -33.30 -32.02
N THR A 189 20.18 -33.82 -30.83
CA THR A 189 20.62 -33.25 -29.54
C THR A 189 22.14 -33.21 -29.36
N GLY A 190 22.89 -34.04 -30.10
CA GLY A 190 24.36 -34.09 -30.04
C GLY A 190 25.09 -32.90 -30.67
N LYS A 191 24.40 -32.00 -31.39
CA LYS A 191 25.04 -30.84 -32.06
C LYS A 191 24.89 -29.51 -31.31
N LYS A 192 24.20 -29.49 -30.16
CA LYS A 192 23.87 -28.24 -29.46
C LYS A 192 25.08 -27.41 -29.07
N LYS A 193 26.19 -28.02 -28.63
CA LYS A 193 27.38 -27.29 -28.21
C LYS A 193 28.09 -26.60 -29.37
N GLY A 194 28.23 -27.26 -30.53
CA GLY A 194 28.77 -26.60 -31.72
C GLY A 194 27.80 -25.59 -32.33
N GLN A 195 26.48 -25.79 -32.19
CA GLN A 195 25.49 -24.76 -32.55
C GLN A 195 25.69 -23.47 -31.74
N ILE A 196 25.90 -23.59 -30.43
CA ILE A 196 26.19 -22.44 -29.56
C ILE A 196 27.49 -21.76 -30.00
N ALA A 197 28.56 -22.54 -30.25
CA ALA A 197 29.82 -22.01 -30.76
C ALA A 197 29.68 -21.24 -32.08
N ALA A 198 28.97 -21.82 -33.05
CA ALA A 198 28.69 -21.16 -34.33
C ALA A 198 27.80 -19.91 -34.15
N PHE A 199 26.84 -19.94 -33.22
CA PHE A 199 25.97 -18.81 -32.94
C PHE A 199 26.76 -17.64 -32.35
N ASP A 200 27.59 -17.88 -31.34
CA ASP A 200 28.34 -16.84 -30.66
C ASP A 200 29.39 -16.20 -31.58
N LEU A 201 30.08 -17.02 -32.38
CA LEU A 201 31.02 -16.52 -33.39
C LEU A 201 30.30 -15.72 -34.48
N ALA A 202 29.12 -16.17 -34.93
CA ALA A 202 28.31 -15.44 -35.91
C ALA A 202 27.79 -14.12 -35.33
N TYR A 203 27.48 -14.10 -34.04
CA TYR A 203 27.04 -12.89 -33.34
C TYR A 203 28.14 -11.83 -33.30
N ILE A 204 29.40 -12.22 -33.14
CA ILE A 204 30.54 -11.30 -33.22
C ILE A 204 30.61 -10.63 -34.59
N GLN A 205 30.59 -11.42 -35.67
CA GLN A 205 30.63 -10.87 -37.02
C GLN A 205 29.41 -10.00 -37.35
N PHE A 206 28.23 -10.43 -36.88
CA PHE A 206 27.00 -9.65 -36.96
C PHE A 206 27.15 -8.31 -36.23
N ALA A 207 27.67 -8.30 -35.00
CA ALA A 207 27.86 -7.10 -34.22
C ALA A 207 28.82 -6.12 -34.91
N ASP A 208 29.96 -6.62 -35.40
CA ASP A 208 30.94 -5.83 -36.15
C ASP A 208 30.35 -5.19 -37.40
N ASN A 209 29.63 -5.98 -38.21
CA ASN A 209 28.97 -5.48 -39.42
C ASN A 209 27.91 -4.40 -39.13
N ASN A 210 27.29 -4.46 -37.95
CA ASN A 210 26.25 -3.53 -37.54
C ASN A 210 26.76 -2.38 -36.63
N GLY A 211 28.07 -2.29 -36.41
CA GLY A 211 28.67 -1.27 -35.54
C GLY A 211 28.25 -1.37 -34.07
N ILE A 212 27.89 -2.57 -33.62
CA ILE A 212 27.49 -2.84 -32.23
C ILE A 212 28.75 -3.12 -31.42
N HIS A 213 29.03 -2.28 -30.42
CA HIS A 213 30.21 -2.45 -29.59
C HIS A 213 30.00 -3.57 -28.56
N ILE A 214 30.71 -4.69 -28.75
CA ILE A 214 30.70 -5.84 -27.84
C ILE A 214 32.12 -6.32 -27.55
N PRO A 215 32.34 -7.11 -26.49
CA PRO A 215 33.61 -7.79 -26.28
C PRO A 215 33.84 -8.88 -27.33
N HIS A 216 35.05 -8.91 -27.89
CA HIS A 216 35.50 -9.93 -28.83
C HIS A 216 36.15 -11.12 -28.11
N PHE A 217 35.45 -11.73 -27.17
CA PHE A 217 35.89 -13.00 -26.58
C PHE A 217 34.73 -13.92 -26.25
N ILE A 218 34.97 -15.23 -26.33
CA ILE A 218 33.99 -16.28 -26.02
C ILE A 218 34.62 -17.22 -25.00
N LEU A 219 33.82 -17.62 -24.01
CA LEU A 219 34.17 -18.60 -22.99
C LEU A 219 33.24 -19.79 -23.12
N HIS A 220 33.80 -20.93 -23.51
CA HIS A 220 33.04 -22.18 -23.55
C HIS A 220 33.63 -23.23 -22.63
N ASP A 221 32.74 -23.99 -21.99
CA ASP A 221 33.08 -25.15 -21.19
C ASP A 221 32.45 -26.40 -21.81
N GLN A 222 33.10 -27.53 -21.55
CA GLN A 222 32.72 -28.86 -22.02
C GLN A 222 32.70 -29.00 -23.55
N ILE A 223 33.70 -28.43 -24.23
CA ILE A 223 33.79 -28.52 -25.69
C ILE A 223 34.11 -29.93 -26.16
N GLU A 224 34.56 -30.83 -25.28
CA GLU A 224 34.82 -32.25 -25.54
C GLU A 224 33.58 -33.04 -25.97
N ASN A 225 32.37 -32.50 -25.77
CA ASN A 225 31.12 -33.06 -26.28
C ASN A 225 30.94 -32.83 -27.80
N ILE A 226 31.81 -32.02 -28.42
CA ILE A 226 31.86 -31.79 -29.85
C ILE A 226 32.80 -32.84 -30.46
N HIS A 227 32.47 -33.34 -31.66
CA HIS A 227 33.33 -34.29 -32.37
C HIS A 227 34.69 -33.69 -32.74
N ASP A 228 35.75 -34.49 -32.72
CA ASP A 228 37.16 -34.07 -32.83
C ASP A 228 37.43 -33.28 -34.13
N ASN A 229 36.87 -33.72 -35.25
CA ASN A 229 36.97 -33.02 -36.54
C ASN A 229 36.35 -31.62 -36.49
N GLN A 230 35.27 -31.45 -35.71
CA GLN A 230 34.54 -30.20 -35.58
C GLN A 230 35.26 -29.23 -34.63
N ILE A 231 35.85 -29.76 -33.53
CA ILE A 231 36.75 -28.99 -32.67
C ILE A 231 37.94 -28.48 -33.50
N SER A 232 38.49 -29.32 -34.37
CA SER A 232 39.58 -28.93 -35.26
C SER A 232 39.17 -27.77 -36.16
N GLN A 233 38.10 -27.92 -36.94
CA GLN A 233 37.58 -26.85 -37.81
C GLN A 233 37.28 -25.56 -37.04
N LEU A 234 36.65 -25.67 -35.87
CA LEU A 234 36.34 -24.52 -35.01
C LEU A 234 37.60 -23.75 -34.62
N LEU A 235 38.62 -24.44 -34.13
CA LEU A 235 39.83 -23.81 -33.60
C LEU A 235 40.80 -23.35 -34.70
N THR A 236 40.97 -24.12 -35.77
CA THR A 236 41.97 -23.83 -36.82
C THR A 236 41.45 -22.97 -37.96
N GLU A 237 40.15 -23.02 -38.25
CA GLU A 237 39.57 -22.31 -39.40
C GLU A 237 38.64 -21.18 -38.95
N MET A 238 37.69 -21.44 -38.05
CA MET A 238 36.70 -20.41 -37.69
C MET A 238 37.29 -19.33 -36.81
N VAL A 239 37.77 -19.72 -35.62
CA VAL A 239 38.32 -18.79 -34.64
C VAL A 239 39.50 -18.01 -35.22
N ALA A 240 40.35 -18.67 -36.01
CA ALA A 240 41.52 -18.03 -36.63
C ALA A 240 41.16 -16.89 -37.61
N ASN A 241 39.98 -16.96 -38.23
CA ASN A 241 39.51 -15.96 -39.20
C ASN A 241 38.62 -14.88 -38.59
N ILE A 242 38.32 -14.96 -37.30
CA ILE A 242 37.49 -14.00 -36.58
C ILE A 242 38.38 -13.25 -35.61
N ASN A 243 38.25 -11.93 -35.58
CA ASN A 243 38.96 -11.11 -34.60
C ASN A 243 38.35 -11.30 -33.21
N CYS A 244 38.57 -12.46 -32.59
CA CYS A 244 38.07 -12.79 -31.26
C CYS A 244 39.05 -13.70 -30.48
N GLN A 245 38.95 -13.65 -29.15
CA GLN A 245 39.63 -14.57 -28.26
C GLN A 245 38.69 -15.71 -27.86
N TYR A 246 39.04 -16.93 -28.25
CA TYR A 246 38.27 -18.13 -27.90
C TYR A 246 38.95 -18.87 -26.73
N ILE A 247 38.32 -18.84 -25.56
CA ILE A 247 38.89 -19.35 -24.31
C ILE A 247 38.11 -20.59 -23.87
N VAL A 248 38.80 -21.73 -23.77
CA VAL A 248 38.17 -23.01 -23.48
C VAL A 248 39.08 -23.89 -22.61
N PRO A 249 38.52 -24.65 -21.66
CA PRO A 249 39.16 -25.86 -21.16
C PRO A 249 38.93 -27.00 -22.15
N VAL A 250 39.99 -27.72 -22.50
CA VAL A 250 39.93 -28.84 -23.45
C VAL A 250 40.94 -29.90 -23.07
N LEU A 251 40.57 -31.16 -23.28
CA LEU A 251 41.47 -32.29 -23.08
C LEU A 251 42.52 -32.32 -24.21
N GLN A 252 43.77 -32.62 -23.87
CA GLN A 252 44.87 -32.58 -24.83
C GLN A 252 44.67 -33.55 -26.01
N ASP A 253 44.02 -34.70 -25.78
CA ASP A 253 43.70 -35.70 -26.80
C ASP A 253 42.63 -35.24 -27.81
N LYS A 254 41.83 -34.22 -27.46
CA LYS A 254 40.81 -33.61 -28.33
C LYS A 254 41.35 -32.46 -29.17
N LEU A 255 42.58 -32.02 -28.92
CA LEU A 255 43.19 -30.93 -29.66
C LEU A 255 43.79 -31.43 -30.99
N PRO A 256 43.72 -30.63 -32.07
CA PRO A 256 44.32 -30.99 -33.35
C PRO A 256 45.84 -30.96 -33.24
N GLU A 257 46.54 -31.92 -33.84
CA GLU A 257 48.01 -31.94 -33.89
C GLU A 257 48.60 -30.71 -34.61
N SER A 258 47.82 -30.04 -35.45
CA SER A 258 48.22 -28.83 -36.17
C SER A 258 48.32 -27.58 -35.29
N ILE A 259 47.75 -27.60 -34.08
CA ILE A 259 47.79 -26.45 -33.16
C ILE A 259 49.02 -26.54 -32.26
N ASP A 260 49.83 -25.49 -32.28
CA ASP A 260 50.92 -25.30 -31.34
C ASP A 260 50.36 -24.88 -29.97
N ILE A 261 50.01 -25.86 -29.14
CA ILE A 261 49.34 -25.70 -27.85
C ILE A 261 50.11 -24.74 -26.93
N GLU A 262 51.45 -24.80 -26.92
CA GLU A 262 52.28 -23.99 -26.02
C GLU A 262 52.12 -22.49 -26.26
N LYS A 263 51.76 -22.06 -27.48
CA LYS A 263 51.48 -20.65 -27.79
C LYS A 263 50.18 -20.13 -27.18
N TYR A 264 49.20 -21.01 -26.97
CA TYR A 264 47.84 -20.64 -26.55
C TYR A 264 47.50 -21.11 -25.14
N LYS A 265 48.35 -21.96 -24.54
CA LYS A 265 48.14 -22.55 -23.23
C LYS A 265 48.38 -21.54 -22.11
N ILE A 266 47.31 -21.19 -21.40
CA ILE A 266 47.38 -20.35 -20.19
C ILE A 266 47.57 -21.22 -18.93
N LEU A 267 46.89 -22.37 -18.86
CA LEU A 267 46.91 -23.26 -17.72
C LEU A 267 46.86 -24.72 -18.18
N SER A 268 47.66 -25.58 -17.56
CA SER A 268 47.64 -27.03 -17.77
C SER A 268 47.45 -27.73 -16.44
N LEU A 269 46.48 -28.64 -16.39
CA LEU A 269 46.16 -29.43 -15.21
C LEU A 269 46.42 -30.91 -15.52
N SER A 270 46.96 -31.62 -14.54
CA SER A 270 47.17 -33.06 -14.62
C SER A 270 46.81 -33.74 -13.30
N GLN A 271 46.84 -35.07 -13.25
CA GLN A 271 46.65 -35.80 -12.00
C GLN A 271 47.68 -35.39 -10.93
N GLN A 272 48.91 -35.07 -11.35
CA GLN A 272 50.00 -34.64 -10.47
C GLN A 272 49.99 -33.13 -10.21
N ASN A 273 49.29 -32.34 -11.02
CA ASN A 273 49.20 -30.88 -10.91
C ASN A 273 47.74 -30.41 -11.02
N LYS A 274 46.98 -30.63 -9.95
CA LYS A 274 45.56 -30.25 -9.84
C LYS A 274 45.42 -28.76 -9.54
N LEU A 275 44.28 -28.17 -9.95
CA LEU A 275 43.96 -26.76 -9.70
C LEU A 275 43.98 -26.41 -8.20
N PHE A 276 43.34 -27.27 -7.41
CA PHE A 276 43.40 -27.23 -5.95
C PHE A 276 44.36 -28.33 -5.51
N LYS A 277 45.47 -27.95 -4.86
CA LYS A 277 46.52 -28.85 -4.36
C LYS A 277 46.07 -29.64 -3.14
N VAL A 278 44.91 -30.28 -3.22
CA VAL A 278 44.37 -31.09 -2.13
C VAL A 278 45.07 -32.45 -2.19
N GLU A 279 45.80 -32.77 -1.12
CA GLU A 279 46.40 -34.09 -0.93
C GLU A 279 45.27 -35.13 -0.86
N GLY A 280 45.34 -36.14 -1.72
CA GLY A 280 44.43 -37.29 -1.72
C GLY A 280 45.10 -38.48 -1.04
#